data_AF-A0A7R9NV20-F1
#
_entry.id   AF-A0A7R9NV20-F1
#
_cell.length_a   1.000
_cell.length_b   1.000
_cell.length_c   1.000
_cell.angle_alpha   90.00
_cell.angle_beta   90.00
_cell.angle_gamma   90.00
#
_symmetry.space_group_name_H-M   'P 1'
#
loop_
_entity.id
_entity.type
_entity.pdbx_description
1 polymer ?
#
loop_
_entity_poly.entity_id
_entity_poly.type
_entity_poly.pdbx_seq_one_letter_code
_entity_poly.pdbx_strand_id
1 'polypeptide(L)'
;MLSHTTPLQACVERAGLRACRTQPIERSERSCISFFFFLGAAQYSRWGMNHGLRFSQVLDSAKMYCRVAVFVRRVNWGQGGTNTITLTKYIILKMGNGNITVQYMDACKNCPLISPPNSVLIETNEVKEIDVEKIFELLFSYVEKQVVNYGSSWYMVKQGLPHGATLSAALCNFYYGTVDRHFDKLVSEEDTLVRIVDDYLFVTLDKQRAERFFNRMTEGFPKFNCNINKSKTQVNFSVGESLSVDKITFCGHVIDTCTLEVTGDYKRYKGKEIAYTMRLNNVGHPGKFLRERSCLLRGLKLDPLYLDGRINRQSLVLQSVFNAAVLSAFRLHAIIRHTFTSLSRANQWFVLRIIAASASSLARKVVKATQAFPATLLTFHAARWLTFKAYYVKLSRHGSRYRLIVRRLEHLLERNSRDVHRDALKVLEETTAKGLPHIFKIVT
;
A
#
# COMPACT_ATOMS: atom_id res chain seq x y z
N MET A 1 -48.65 0.58 -38.23
CA MET A 1 -48.53 1.52 -37.10
C MET A 1 -47.16 1.31 -36.46
N LEU A 2 -46.29 2.32 -36.52
CA LEU A 2 -45.14 2.70 -35.65
C LEU A 2 -44.54 1.62 -34.69
N SER A 3 -43.23 1.43 -34.49
CA SER A 3 -42.03 2.16 -34.93
C SER A 3 -40.71 1.45 -34.45
N HIS A 4 -39.61 1.83 -35.13
CA HIS A 4 -38.18 1.85 -34.73
C HIS A 4 -37.36 0.55 -34.52
N THR A 5 -36.69 0.16 -35.60
CA THR A 5 -35.32 -0.38 -35.64
C THR A 5 -34.27 0.70 -35.32
N THR A 6 -33.27 0.37 -34.50
CA THR A 6 -31.94 1.01 -34.56
C THR A 6 -30.84 -0.08 -34.65
N PRO A 7 -29.77 0.14 -35.43
CA PRO A 7 -28.81 -0.88 -35.81
C PRO A 7 -27.55 -0.82 -34.92
N LEU A 8 -27.38 -1.83 -34.07
CA LEU A 8 -26.11 -2.07 -33.35
C LEU A 8 -25.66 -3.54 -33.49
N GLN A 9 -25.94 -4.11 -34.66
CA GLN A 9 -25.59 -5.48 -35.03
C GLN A 9 -24.58 -5.57 -36.19
N ALA A 10 -23.95 -4.45 -36.59
CA ALA A 10 -22.99 -4.40 -37.69
C ALA A 10 -21.53 -4.10 -37.29
N CYS A 11 -21.17 -4.12 -36.00
CA CYS A 11 -19.77 -3.87 -35.56
C CYS A 11 -19.13 -4.99 -34.73
N VAL A 12 -19.78 -6.14 -34.53
CA VAL A 12 -19.24 -7.25 -33.72
C VAL A 12 -18.62 -8.37 -34.57
N GLU A 13 -18.78 -8.35 -35.90
CA GLU A 13 -18.21 -9.38 -36.79
C GLU A 13 -16.84 -9.05 -37.39
N ARG A 14 -16.15 -7.98 -36.95
CA ARG A 14 -14.77 -7.65 -37.43
C ARG A 14 -13.65 -7.85 -36.41
N ALA A 15 -13.90 -8.47 -35.27
CA ALA A 15 -12.85 -8.88 -34.34
C ALA A 15 -13.03 -10.38 -34.03
N GLY A 16 -12.27 -11.23 -34.74
CA GLY A 16 -12.35 -12.69 -34.65
C GLY A 16 -11.96 -13.26 -33.28
N LEU A 17 -12.84 -13.09 -32.29
CA LEU A 17 -12.74 -13.70 -30.96
C LEU A 17 -13.87 -14.72 -30.83
N ARG A 18 -13.53 -16.00 -30.94
CA ARG A 18 -14.46 -17.10 -30.64
C ARG A 18 -14.75 -17.12 -29.14
N ALA A 19 -16.01 -17.04 -28.77
CA ALA A 19 -16.47 -17.35 -27.43
C ALA A 19 -16.36 -18.87 -27.19
N CYS A 20 -15.48 -19.30 -26.28
CA CYS A 20 -15.49 -20.68 -25.78
C CYS A 20 -16.52 -20.82 -24.66
N ARG A 21 -17.38 -21.83 -24.82
CA ARG A 21 -18.40 -22.26 -23.84
C ARG A 21 -17.72 -22.73 -22.56
N THR A 22 -18.26 -22.33 -21.42
CA THR A 22 -17.90 -22.87 -20.10
C THR A 22 -18.45 -24.29 -19.94
N GLN A 23 -17.56 -25.28 -19.83
CA GLN A 23 -17.86 -26.57 -19.21
C GLN A 23 -17.28 -26.60 -17.78
N PRO A 24 -17.88 -27.36 -16.85
CA PRO A 24 -17.38 -27.48 -15.49
C PRO A 24 -16.14 -28.38 -15.48
N ILE A 25 -15.02 -27.87 -14.97
CA ILE A 25 -13.78 -28.65 -14.79
C ILE A 25 -13.91 -29.42 -13.47
N GLU A 26 -13.91 -30.75 -13.58
CA GLU A 26 -13.75 -31.67 -12.45
C GLU A 26 -12.39 -31.47 -11.76
N ARG A 27 -12.40 -31.56 -10.44
CA ARG A 27 -11.21 -31.41 -9.58
C ARG A 27 -10.29 -32.64 -9.72
N SER A 28 -9.19 -32.50 -10.45
CA SER A 28 -7.97 -33.28 -10.16
C SER A 28 -6.72 -32.51 -10.62
N GLU A 29 -5.71 -32.52 -9.74
CA GLU A 29 -4.37 -31.90 -9.85
C GLU A 29 -4.28 -30.39 -9.52
N ARG A 30 -3.64 -30.10 -8.37
CA ARG A 30 -3.36 -28.75 -7.89
C ARG A 30 -2.14 -28.21 -8.64
N SER A 31 -2.36 -27.41 -9.68
CA SER A 31 -1.31 -26.59 -10.30
C SER A 31 -0.93 -25.45 -9.35
N CYS A 32 0.25 -25.51 -8.73
CA CYS A 32 0.78 -24.44 -7.89
C CYS A 32 1.28 -23.25 -8.74
N ILE A 33 0.94 -22.03 -8.33
CA ILE A 33 1.37 -20.78 -8.98
C ILE A 33 2.81 -20.47 -8.59
N SER A 34 3.67 -20.11 -9.55
CA SER A 34 5.07 -19.77 -9.29
C SER A 34 5.26 -18.27 -9.09
N PHE A 35 6.08 -17.90 -8.10
CA PHE A 35 6.36 -16.52 -7.70
C PHE A 35 7.88 -16.27 -7.58
N PHE A 36 8.33 -15.12 -8.05
CA PHE A 36 9.70 -14.61 -7.88
C PHE A 36 9.69 -13.19 -7.29
N PHE A 37 10.56 -12.94 -6.31
CA PHE A 37 10.59 -11.68 -5.58
C PHE A 37 12.00 -11.21 -5.21
N PHE A 38 12.22 -9.89 -5.18
CA PHE A 38 13.47 -9.26 -4.80
C PHE A 38 13.27 -8.06 -3.84
N LEU A 39 13.96 -8.03 -2.69
CA LEU A 39 13.89 -6.97 -1.68
C LEU A 39 15.17 -6.09 -1.71
N GLY A 40 15.06 -4.81 -2.05
CA GLY A 40 16.03 -3.77 -1.76
C GLY A 40 15.78 -3.16 -0.37
N ALA A 41 16.77 -2.50 0.25
CA ALA A 41 16.55 -1.84 1.54
C ALA A 41 15.76 -0.53 1.36
N ALA A 42 14.42 -0.60 1.30
CA ALA A 42 13.59 0.60 1.28
C ALA A 42 13.54 1.27 2.67
N GLN A 43 14.49 2.18 2.93
CA GLN A 43 14.29 3.24 3.93
C GLN A 43 13.27 4.24 3.37
N TYR A 44 12.00 4.06 3.72
CA TYR A 44 10.96 5.07 3.52
C TYR A 44 11.25 6.30 4.37
N SER A 45 11.92 7.29 3.78
CA SER A 45 11.94 8.65 4.31
C SER A 45 11.69 9.65 3.18
N ARG A 46 10.82 10.63 3.48
CA ARG A 46 10.42 11.77 2.64
C ARG A 46 9.50 11.48 1.45
N TRP A 47 8.28 11.05 1.74
CA TRP A 47 7.09 11.79 1.29
C TRP A 47 6.25 12.04 2.53
N GLY A 48 5.73 13.25 2.72
CA GLY A 48 4.83 13.62 3.82
C GLY A 48 3.48 12.90 3.81
N MET A 49 3.40 11.71 3.21
CA MET A 49 2.25 10.81 3.27
C MET A 49 2.31 10.05 4.59
N ASN A 50 1.61 10.58 5.60
CA ASN A 50 1.33 9.87 6.87
C ASN A 50 0.42 8.63 6.70
N HIS A 51 0.19 8.18 5.47
CA HIS A 51 -0.51 6.95 5.13
C HIS A 51 0.41 6.14 4.22
N GLY A 52 0.77 4.92 4.63
CA GLY A 52 1.50 4.00 3.75
C GLY A 52 0.78 3.86 2.42
N LEU A 53 1.54 3.84 1.33
CA LEU A 53 1.04 3.57 -0.02
C LEU A 53 0.18 2.29 0.02
N ARG A 54 -1.07 2.39 -0.43
CA ARG A 54 -1.94 1.22 -0.57
C ARG A 54 -1.57 0.48 -1.84
N PHE A 55 -1.63 -0.84 -1.85
CA PHE A 55 -1.37 -1.65 -3.05
C PHE A 55 -2.27 -1.25 -4.23
N SER A 56 -3.52 -0.84 -3.97
CA SER A 56 -4.41 -0.28 -4.99
C SER A 56 -3.84 1.00 -5.62
N GLN A 57 -3.20 1.87 -4.82
CA GLN A 57 -2.55 3.08 -5.31
C GLN A 57 -1.28 2.75 -6.10
N VAL A 58 -0.62 1.64 -5.80
CA VAL A 58 0.50 1.11 -6.60
C VAL A 58 0.00 0.63 -7.97
N LEU A 59 -1.08 -0.14 -8.01
CA LEU A 59 -1.70 -0.59 -9.27
C LEU A 59 -2.23 0.59 -10.10
N ASP A 60 -2.82 1.60 -9.44
CA ASP A 60 -3.26 2.83 -10.11
C ASP A 60 -2.07 3.68 -10.60
N SER A 61 -0.96 3.73 -9.83
CA SER A 61 0.28 4.37 -10.27
C SER A 61 0.89 3.62 -11.46
N ALA A 62 0.92 2.29 -11.45
CA ALA A 62 1.38 1.47 -12.58
C ALA A 62 0.53 1.72 -13.85
N LYS A 63 -0.81 1.81 -13.71
CA LYS A 63 -1.72 2.21 -14.80
C LYS A 63 -1.44 3.64 -15.29
N MET A 64 -1.14 4.57 -14.40
CA MET A 64 -0.74 5.94 -14.74
C MET A 64 0.57 5.95 -15.54
N TYR A 65 1.56 5.16 -15.13
CA TYR A 65 2.84 5.04 -15.83
C TYR A 65 2.69 4.40 -17.22
N CYS A 66 1.85 3.38 -17.39
CA CYS A 66 1.51 2.86 -18.72
C CYS A 66 0.93 3.96 -19.61
N ARG A 67 0.07 4.84 -19.07
CA ARG A 67 -0.48 5.99 -19.83
C ARG A 67 0.58 7.05 -20.17
N VAL A 68 1.52 7.33 -19.27
CA VAL A 68 2.64 8.26 -19.52
C VAL A 68 3.63 7.67 -20.55
N ALA A 69 3.92 6.37 -20.50
CA ALA A 69 4.77 5.69 -21.47
C ALA A 69 4.13 5.66 -22.87
N VAL A 70 2.81 5.45 -22.95
CA VAL A 70 2.04 5.59 -24.20
C VAL A 70 2.05 7.04 -24.70
N PHE A 71 2.00 8.03 -23.81
CA PHE A 71 2.13 9.44 -24.19
C PHE A 71 3.50 9.76 -24.81
N VAL A 72 4.61 9.34 -24.17
CA VAL A 72 5.97 9.57 -24.71
C VAL A 72 6.18 8.86 -26.05
N ARG A 73 5.59 7.67 -26.26
CA ARG A 73 5.62 6.98 -27.57
C ARG A 73 4.77 7.67 -28.65
N ARG A 74 3.77 8.46 -28.28
CA ARG A 74 2.92 9.23 -29.22
C ARG A 74 3.47 10.61 -29.55
N VAL A 75 4.42 11.12 -28.76
CA VAL A 75 5.23 12.26 -29.18
C VAL A 75 6.15 11.76 -30.29
N ASN A 76 5.71 11.92 -31.54
CA ASN A 76 6.60 11.78 -32.70
C ASN A 76 7.72 12.81 -32.51
N TRP A 77 8.92 12.33 -32.19
CA TRP A 77 10.16 13.09 -32.36
C TRP A 77 10.47 13.17 -33.86
N GLY A 78 9.51 13.71 -34.62
CA GLY A 78 9.66 13.94 -36.05
C GLY A 78 10.74 14.98 -36.26
N GLN A 79 11.68 14.69 -37.17
CA GLN A 79 12.59 15.69 -37.70
C GLN A 79 11.74 16.83 -38.29
N GLY A 80 11.64 17.96 -37.56
CA GLY A 80 10.89 19.16 -37.99
C GLY A 80 9.76 19.65 -37.06
N GLY A 81 9.45 18.97 -35.96
CA GLY A 81 8.51 19.49 -34.96
C GLY A 81 9.17 20.48 -34.00
N THR A 82 8.49 21.57 -33.63
CA THR A 82 8.95 22.50 -32.59
C THR A 82 9.28 21.73 -31.30
N ASN A 83 10.52 21.86 -30.79
CA ASN A 83 11.04 21.23 -29.56
C ASN A 83 10.40 21.86 -28.30
N THR A 84 9.07 22.03 -28.27
CA THR A 84 8.34 22.66 -27.17
C THR A 84 7.25 21.74 -26.62
N ILE A 85 7.11 21.73 -25.30
CA ILE A 85 5.99 21.12 -24.59
C ILE A 85 5.04 22.23 -24.15
N THR A 86 3.79 22.11 -24.55
CA THR A 86 2.72 23.02 -24.16
C THR A 86 2.07 22.56 -22.85
N LEU A 87 2.17 23.37 -21.80
CA LEU A 87 1.45 23.20 -20.55
C LEU A 87 0.21 24.09 -20.52
N THR A 88 -0.92 23.53 -20.10
CA THR A 88 -2.13 24.28 -19.82
C THR A 88 -2.27 24.44 -18.31
N LYS A 89 -2.66 25.63 -17.87
CA LYS A 89 -2.93 25.89 -16.46
C LYS A 89 -4.32 25.41 -16.10
N TYR A 90 -4.41 24.71 -14.97
CA TYR A 90 -5.63 24.19 -14.41
C TYR A 90 -5.88 24.82 -13.03
N ILE A 91 -7.14 25.13 -12.76
CA ILE A 91 -7.62 25.54 -11.44
C ILE A 91 -8.15 24.30 -10.74
N ILE A 92 -7.71 24.08 -9.50
CA ILE A 92 -8.17 23.00 -8.64
C ILE A 92 -8.99 23.61 -7.52
N LEU A 93 -10.31 23.41 -7.57
CA LEU A 93 -11.22 23.79 -6.50
C LEU A 93 -11.38 22.62 -5.56
N LYS A 94 -10.85 22.73 -4.34
CA LYS A 94 -10.91 21.65 -3.34
C LYS A 94 -11.87 22.01 -2.21
N MET A 95 -12.81 21.12 -1.94
CA MET A 95 -13.73 21.23 -0.81
C MET A 95 -13.07 20.70 0.46
N GLY A 96 -12.81 21.59 1.40
CA GLY A 96 -12.42 21.28 2.78
C GLY A 96 -13.64 21.18 3.71
N ASN A 97 -13.41 21.13 5.03
CA ASN A 97 -14.46 21.14 6.05
C ASN A 97 -15.21 22.50 6.08
N GLY A 98 -16.04 22.76 5.07
CA GLY A 98 -16.87 23.97 4.94
C GLY A 98 -16.25 25.11 4.12
N ASN A 99 -14.98 25.03 3.72
CA ASN A 99 -14.30 26.06 2.93
C ASN A 99 -13.81 25.51 1.59
N ILE A 100 -13.88 26.34 0.54
CA ILE A 100 -13.26 26.07 -0.76
C ILE A 100 -11.85 26.64 -0.76
N THR A 101 -10.86 25.80 -1.08
CA THR A 101 -9.49 26.26 -1.34
C THR A 101 -9.19 26.17 -2.84
N VAL A 102 -8.62 27.23 -3.39
CA VAL A 102 -8.19 27.29 -4.80
C VAL A 102 -6.71 26.97 -4.89
N GLN A 103 -6.33 26.07 -5.80
CA GLN A 103 -4.95 25.75 -6.14
C GLN A 103 -4.77 25.80 -7.66
N TYR A 104 -3.54 25.93 -8.13
CA TYR A 104 -3.21 25.96 -9.55
C TYR A 104 -2.20 24.86 -9.88
N MET A 105 -2.28 24.34 -11.11
CA MET A 105 -1.37 23.32 -11.61
C MET A 105 -1.17 23.51 -13.12
N ASP A 106 0.08 23.47 -13.58
CA ASP A 106 0.40 23.41 -15.00
C ASP A 106 0.61 21.96 -15.43
N ALA A 107 -0.03 21.53 -16.52
CA ALA A 107 0.09 20.17 -17.01
C ALA A 107 -0.14 20.09 -18.53
N CYS A 108 0.48 19.11 -19.21
CA CYS A 108 0.18 18.87 -20.62
C CYS A 108 -1.26 18.37 -20.76
N LYS A 109 -2.01 18.90 -21.73
CA LYS A 109 -3.42 18.48 -21.97
C LYS A 109 -3.59 16.97 -22.15
N ASN A 110 -2.57 16.32 -22.69
CA ASN A 110 -2.56 14.88 -22.98
C ASN A 110 -2.01 14.02 -21.83
N CYS A 111 -1.56 14.62 -20.74
CA CYS A 111 -1.14 13.89 -19.54
C CYS A 111 -2.37 13.50 -18.72
N PRO A 112 -2.39 12.30 -18.10
CA PRO A 112 -3.45 11.93 -17.17
C PRO A 112 -3.45 12.89 -15.97
N LEU A 113 -4.42 13.80 -15.93
CA LEU A 113 -4.60 14.73 -14.82
C LEU A 113 -5.22 13.98 -13.64
N ILE A 114 -4.55 14.01 -12.48
CA ILE A 114 -5.08 13.44 -11.25
C ILE A 114 -5.60 14.59 -10.40
N SER A 115 -6.91 14.68 -10.26
CA SER A 115 -7.52 15.59 -9.30
C SER A 115 -7.40 15.01 -7.88
N PRO A 116 -7.03 15.82 -6.87
CA PRO A 116 -7.15 15.43 -5.48
C PRO A 116 -8.58 14.96 -5.15
N PRO A 117 -8.78 14.04 -4.18
CA PRO A 117 -10.10 13.67 -3.72
C PRO A 117 -10.91 14.90 -3.28
N ASN A 118 -12.20 14.94 -3.61
CA ASN A 118 -13.11 16.07 -3.35
C ASN A 118 -12.64 17.38 -3.99
N SER A 119 -12.09 17.31 -5.20
CA SER A 119 -11.75 18.50 -5.98
C SER A 119 -12.30 18.44 -7.40
N VAL A 120 -12.54 19.62 -7.96
CA VAL A 120 -12.90 19.84 -9.36
C VAL A 120 -11.70 20.48 -10.04
N LEU A 121 -11.32 19.93 -11.20
CA LEU A 121 -10.31 20.51 -12.07
C LEU A 121 -11.03 21.34 -13.15
N ILE A 122 -10.60 22.58 -13.34
CA ILE A 122 -11.12 23.48 -14.37
C ILE A 122 -9.95 23.86 -15.28
N GLU A 123 -10.06 23.52 -16.56
CA GLU A 123 -9.10 23.95 -17.57
C GLU A 123 -9.22 25.45 -17.81
N THR A 124 -8.09 26.13 -17.95
CA THR A 124 -8.05 27.55 -18.32
C THR A 124 -7.49 27.72 -19.73
N ASN A 125 -7.65 28.92 -20.29
CA ASN A 125 -7.03 29.27 -21.57
C ASN A 125 -5.57 29.71 -21.43
N GLU A 126 -5.03 29.75 -20.21
CA GLU A 126 -3.63 30.09 -19.98
C GLU A 126 -2.73 28.89 -20.37
N VAL A 127 -1.80 29.17 -21.28
CA VAL A 127 -0.87 28.19 -21.83
C VAL A 127 0.56 28.69 -21.66
N LYS A 128 1.45 27.77 -21.33
CA LYS A 128 2.89 28.01 -21.22
C LYS A 128 3.63 27.01 -22.08
N GLU A 129 4.47 27.51 -22.99
CA GLU A 129 5.36 26.67 -23.77
C GLU A 129 6.71 26.54 -23.05
N ILE A 130 7.23 25.31 -23.01
CA ILE A 130 8.52 25.00 -22.43
C ILE A 130 9.38 24.33 -23.48
N ASP A 131 10.56 24.90 -23.70
CA ASP A 131 11.59 24.32 -24.53
C ASP A 131 12.13 23.02 -23.93
N VAL A 132 12.03 21.95 -24.72
CA VAL A 132 12.46 20.60 -24.38
C VAL A 132 13.97 20.51 -24.26
N GLU A 133 14.72 21.25 -25.08
CA GLU A 133 16.19 21.27 -25.01
C GLU A 133 16.65 21.82 -23.66
N LYS A 134 16.04 22.93 -23.21
CA LYS A 134 16.30 23.49 -21.88
C LYS A 134 15.96 22.51 -20.75
N ILE A 135 14.89 21.72 -20.89
CA ILE A 135 14.57 20.67 -19.92
C ILE A 135 15.71 19.63 -19.88
N PHE A 136 16.18 19.16 -21.04
CA PHE A 136 17.28 18.21 -21.11
C PHE A 136 18.56 18.78 -20.51
N GLU A 137 18.95 20.01 -20.85
CA GLU A 137 20.12 20.68 -20.27
C GLU A 137 20.05 20.73 -18.74
N LEU A 138 18.89 21.08 -18.17
CA LEU A 138 18.67 21.09 -16.73
C LEU A 138 18.77 19.68 -16.12
N LEU A 139 18.19 18.66 -16.79
CA LEU A 139 18.25 17.28 -16.32
C LEU A 139 19.67 16.72 -16.38
N PHE A 140 20.42 16.96 -17.45
CA PHE A 140 21.82 16.55 -17.57
C PHE A 140 22.67 17.24 -16.52
N SER A 141 22.53 18.56 -16.35
CA SER A 141 23.21 19.30 -15.29
C SER A 141 22.87 18.75 -13.90
N TYR A 142 21.60 18.42 -13.64
CA TYR A 142 21.16 17.82 -12.38
C TYR A 142 21.79 16.45 -12.12
N VAL A 143 21.97 15.63 -13.15
CA VAL A 143 22.57 14.28 -13.03
C VAL A 143 24.10 14.36 -12.94
N GLU A 144 24.75 15.24 -13.69
CA GLU A 144 26.22 15.28 -13.78
C GLU A 144 26.88 16.12 -12.69
N LYS A 145 26.23 17.21 -12.26
CA LYS A 145 26.80 18.24 -11.39
C LYS A 145 26.19 18.22 -9.99
N GLN A 146 26.02 17.03 -9.45
CA GLN A 146 25.50 16.82 -8.11
C GLN A 146 26.58 17.08 -7.08
N VAL A 147 26.38 18.07 -6.19
CA VAL A 147 27.32 18.37 -5.10
C VAL A 147 26.62 18.17 -3.75
N VAL A 148 27.29 17.48 -2.83
CA VAL A 148 26.86 17.26 -1.45
C VAL A 148 27.86 17.88 -0.49
N ASN A 149 27.36 18.52 0.57
CA ASN A 149 28.18 19.02 1.66
C ASN A 149 28.20 17.96 2.78
N TYR A 150 29.40 17.67 3.29
CA TYR A 150 29.58 16.87 4.49
C TYR A 150 30.66 17.49 5.37
N GLY A 151 30.27 17.93 6.57
CA GLY A 151 31.15 18.65 7.48
C GLY A 151 31.56 20.01 6.92
N SER A 152 32.86 20.22 6.72
CA SER A 152 33.43 21.45 6.13
C SER A 152 33.76 21.30 4.64
N SER A 153 33.48 20.15 4.03
CA SER A 153 33.91 19.82 2.68
C SER A 153 32.75 19.59 1.71
N TRP A 154 33.01 19.85 0.43
CA TRP A 154 32.08 19.66 -0.67
C TRP A 154 32.55 18.50 -1.55
N TYR A 155 31.64 17.61 -1.92
CA TYR A 155 31.93 16.43 -2.71
C TYR A 155 31.00 16.38 -3.93
N MET A 156 31.54 15.97 -5.07
CA MET A 156 30.75 15.71 -6.26
C MET A 156 30.34 14.24 -6.31
N VAL A 157 29.04 13.98 -6.48
CA VAL A 157 28.52 12.60 -6.60
C VAL A 157 28.88 12.08 -7.98
N LYS A 158 29.65 10.98 -8.02
CA LYS A 158 30.10 10.34 -9.27
C LYS A 158 29.27 9.12 -9.67
N GLN A 159 28.56 8.51 -8.72
CA GLN A 159 27.80 7.29 -8.95
C GLN A 159 26.41 7.42 -8.33
N GLY A 160 25.39 7.27 -9.19
CA GLY A 160 23.99 7.29 -8.80
C GLY A 160 23.40 8.70 -8.62
N LEU A 161 22.24 8.73 -7.96
CA LEU A 161 21.49 9.94 -7.65
C LEU A 161 21.40 10.11 -6.11
N PRO A 162 21.34 11.35 -5.57
CA PRO A 162 21.36 11.57 -4.15
C PRO A 162 20.01 11.19 -3.55
N HIS A 163 20.03 10.42 -2.47
CA HIS A 163 18.79 10.06 -1.79
C HIS A 163 18.11 11.30 -1.21
N GLY A 164 16.81 11.44 -1.50
CA GLY A 164 15.99 12.55 -1.01
C GLY A 164 16.03 13.82 -1.87
N ALA A 165 16.73 13.80 -3.01
CA ALA A 165 16.67 14.90 -3.98
C ALA A 165 15.41 14.78 -4.86
N THR A 166 14.82 15.93 -5.23
CA THR A 166 13.45 16.05 -5.75
C THR A 166 13.16 15.18 -6.97
N LEU A 167 14.09 15.10 -7.93
CA LEU A 167 13.89 14.36 -9.18
C LEU A 167 14.41 12.92 -9.13
N SER A 168 15.13 12.53 -8.08
CA SER A 168 15.85 11.26 -8.04
C SER A 168 14.92 10.05 -8.16
N ALA A 169 13.73 10.08 -7.54
CA ALA A 169 12.77 8.99 -7.64
C ALA A 169 12.22 8.82 -9.07
N ALA A 170 11.92 9.93 -9.77
CA ALA A 170 11.41 9.90 -11.14
C ALA A 170 12.47 9.42 -12.12
N LEU A 171 13.70 9.93 -12.01
CA LEU A 171 14.83 9.54 -12.85
C LEU A 171 15.23 8.07 -12.61
N CYS A 172 15.24 7.62 -11.35
CA CYS A 172 15.46 6.22 -11.00
C CYS A 172 14.39 5.31 -11.62
N ASN A 173 13.11 5.71 -11.57
CA ASN A 173 12.04 4.95 -12.20
C ASN A 173 12.17 4.90 -13.74
N PHE A 174 12.57 6.01 -14.36
CA PHE A 174 12.85 6.06 -15.80
C PHE A 174 14.02 5.14 -16.19
N TYR A 175 15.08 5.15 -15.38
CA TYR A 175 16.25 4.28 -15.55
C TYR A 175 15.86 2.80 -15.50
N TYR A 176 15.16 2.37 -14.44
CA TYR A 176 14.65 1.00 -14.33
C TYR A 176 13.62 0.65 -15.39
N GLY A 177 12.84 1.62 -15.90
CA GLY A 177 11.96 1.43 -17.06
C GLY A 177 12.70 1.01 -18.33
N THR A 178 14.01 1.23 -18.43
CA THR A 178 14.84 0.70 -19.52
C THR A 178 15.27 -0.74 -19.24
N VAL A 179 15.49 -1.11 -17.97
CA VAL A 179 15.75 -2.49 -17.55
C VAL A 179 14.52 -3.35 -17.81
N ASP A 180 13.32 -2.85 -17.50
CA ASP A 180 12.04 -3.55 -17.65
C ASP A 180 11.84 -4.15 -19.05
N ARG A 181 12.31 -3.46 -20.11
CA ARG A 181 12.17 -3.91 -21.51
C ARG A 181 12.87 -5.23 -21.82
N HIS A 182 13.82 -5.65 -20.97
CA HIS A 182 14.46 -6.96 -21.13
C HIS A 182 13.52 -8.12 -20.78
N PHE A 183 12.39 -7.83 -20.12
CA PHE A 183 11.38 -8.82 -19.76
C PHE A 183 10.24 -8.92 -20.78
N ASP A 184 10.17 -8.04 -21.78
CA ASP A 184 9.08 -7.97 -22.77
C ASP A 184 8.85 -9.31 -23.50
N LYS A 185 9.93 -10.09 -23.74
CA LYS A 185 9.86 -11.41 -24.40
C LYS A 185 9.71 -12.57 -23.41
N LEU A 186 9.87 -12.31 -22.12
CA LEU A 186 9.93 -13.33 -21.09
C LEU A 186 8.60 -13.44 -20.31
N VAL A 187 7.88 -12.32 -20.22
CA VAL A 187 6.58 -12.19 -19.55
C VAL A 187 5.46 -12.36 -20.57
N SER A 188 4.52 -13.25 -20.30
CA SER A 188 3.31 -13.45 -21.09
C SER A 188 2.19 -12.51 -20.64
N GLU A 189 1.14 -12.34 -21.47
CA GLU A 189 -0.05 -11.56 -21.12
C GLU A 189 -0.82 -12.13 -19.91
N GLU A 190 -0.69 -13.43 -19.67
CA GLU A 190 -1.29 -14.14 -18.53
C GLU A 190 -0.49 -13.99 -17.23
N ASP A 191 0.73 -13.44 -17.31
CA ASP A 191 1.61 -13.27 -16.17
C ASP A 191 1.41 -11.89 -15.52
N THR A 192 1.79 -11.77 -14.25
CA THR A 192 1.78 -10.50 -13.53
C THR A 192 3.19 -10.12 -13.13
N LEU A 193 3.70 -9.02 -13.69
CA LEU A 193 4.95 -8.37 -13.28
C LEU A 193 4.63 -7.02 -12.62
N VAL A 194 5.02 -6.85 -11.37
CA VAL A 194 4.88 -5.60 -10.63
C VAL A 194 6.26 -5.12 -10.19
N ARG A 195 6.57 -3.85 -10.47
CA ARG A 195 7.78 -3.18 -9.97
C ARG A 195 7.42 -1.99 -9.10
N ILE A 196 8.09 -1.86 -7.95
CA ILE A 196 8.10 -0.65 -7.14
C ILE A 196 9.54 -0.22 -6.94
N VAL A 197 9.96 0.82 -7.67
CA VAL A 197 11.35 1.29 -7.67
C VAL A 197 12.29 0.13 -8.04
N ASP A 198 12.98 -0.45 -7.06
CA ASP A 198 13.96 -1.53 -7.14
C ASP A 198 13.40 -2.92 -6.80
N ASP A 199 12.20 -3.00 -6.19
CA ASP A 199 11.57 -4.26 -5.84
C ASP A 199 10.73 -4.79 -7.01
N TYR A 200 10.90 -6.08 -7.36
CA TYR A 200 10.13 -6.78 -8.40
C TYR A 200 9.34 -7.94 -7.79
N LEU A 201 8.08 -8.09 -8.20
CA LEU A 201 7.25 -9.28 -7.97
C LEU A 201 6.79 -9.82 -9.31
N PHE A 202 7.19 -11.05 -9.64
CA PHE A 202 6.75 -11.77 -10.83
C PHE A 202 5.91 -12.98 -10.43
N VAL A 203 4.74 -13.13 -11.04
CA VAL A 203 3.78 -14.20 -10.78
C VAL A 203 3.38 -14.84 -12.10
N THR A 204 3.49 -16.17 -12.18
CA THR A 204 3.18 -16.94 -13.39
C THR A 204 2.66 -18.33 -13.04
N LEU A 205 1.83 -18.89 -13.92
CA LEU A 205 1.42 -20.31 -13.84
C LEU A 205 2.49 -21.25 -14.44
N ASP A 206 3.45 -20.73 -15.20
CA ASP A 206 4.51 -21.51 -15.85
C ASP A 206 5.81 -21.46 -15.05
N LYS A 207 6.16 -22.60 -14.44
CA LYS A 207 7.39 -22.75 -13.65
C LYS A 207 8.65 -22.41 -14.47
N GLN A 208 8.72 -22.81 -15.74
CA GLN A 208 9.89 -22.55 -16.58
C GLN A 208 10.03 -21.05 -16.87
N ARG A 209 8.92 -20.30 -17.03
CA ARG A 209 8.99 -18.83 -17.11
C ARG A 209 9.52 -18.22 -15.83
N ALA A 210 9.09 -18.70 -14.67
CA ALA A 210 9.61 -18.23 -13.38
C ALA A 210 11.12 -18.49 -13.24
N GLU A 211 11.59 -19.66 -13.66
CA GLU A 211 13.03 -20.02 -13.69
C GLU A 211 13.82 -19.13 -14.65
N ARG A 212 13.31 -18.89 -15.87
CA ARG A 212 13.95 -17.97 -16.81
C ARG A 212 14.00 -16.54 -16.26
N PHE A 213 12.93 -16.06 -15.61
CA PHE A 213 12.90 -14.75 -14.96
C PHE A 213 13.97 -14.68 -13.85
N PHE A 214 14.02 -15.69 -12.97
CA PHE A 214 15.00 -15.80 -11.90
C PHE A 214 16.43 -15.73 -12.43
N ASN A 215 16.73 -16.54 -13.46
CA ASN A 215 18.07 -16.62 -14.04
C ASN A 215 18.46 -15.28 -14.66
N ARG A 216 17.56 -14.67 -15.43
CA ARG A 216 17.80 -13.36 -16.05
C ARG A 216 18.09 -12.27 -15.01
N MET A 217 17.36 -12.27 -13.89
CA MET A 217 17.59 -11.34 -12.79
C MET A 217 18.90 -11.62 -12.06
N THR A 218 19.28 -12.89 -11.92
CA THR A 218 20.50 -13.33 -11.24
C THR A 218 21.77 -13.01 -12.03
N GLU A 219 21.71 -13.11 -13.36
CA GLU A 219 22.76 -12.65 -14.27
C GLU A 219 23.01 -11.13 -14.15
N GLY A 220 21.99 -10.38 -13.71
CA GLY A 220 22.06 -8.94 -13.58
C GLY A 220 22.06 -8.21 -14.93
N PHE A 221 22.25 -6.90 -14.87
CA PHE A 221 22.26 -6.04 -16.05
C PHE A 221 23.51 -5.16 -16.00
N PRO A 222 24.68 -5.68 -16.44
CA PRO A 222 25.97 -4.99 -16.29
C PRO A 222 25.99 -3.58 -16.92
N LYS A 223 25.38 -3.42 -18.10
CA LYS A 223 25.23 -2.12 -18.76
C LYS A 223 24.52 -1.07 -17.89
N PHE A 224 23.65 -1.52 -16.99
CA PHE A 224 22.87 -0.67 -16.09
C PHE A 224 23.39 -0.73 -14.65
N ASN A 225 24.52 -1.40 -14.39
CA ASN A 225 25.04 -1.64 -13.05
C ASN A 225 23.95 -2.13 -12.05
N CYS A 226 22.98 -2.91 -12.54
CA CYS A 226 21.86 -3.41 -11.75
C CYS A 226 22.10 -4.88 -11.42
N ASN A 227 22.16 -5.20 -10.14
CA ASN A 227 22.38 -6.56 -9.64
C ASN A 227 21.35 -6.86 -8.55
N ILE A 228 20.88 -8.10 -8.50
CA ILE A 228 20.01 -8.54 -7.40
C ILE A 228 20.84 -8.92 -6.16
N ASN A 229 20.31 -8.56 -5.00
CA ASN A 229 20.75 -9.06 -3.70
C ASN A 229 20.16 -10.46 -3.42
N LYS A 230 20.92 -11.49 -3.80
CA LYS A 230 20.54 -12.90 -3.66
C LYS A 230 19.98 -13.27 -2.26
N SER A 231 20.48 -12.66 -1.18
CA SER A 231 20.01 -12.94 0.19
C SER A 231 18.57 -12.51 0.49
N LYS A 232 18.03 -11.62 -0.34
CA LYS A 232 16.68 -11.06 -0.19
C LYS A 232 15.73 -11.55 -1.29
N THR A 233 16.24 -12.34 -2.22
CA THR A 233 15.43 -12.97 -3.26
C THR A 233 14.57 -14.07 -2.63
N GLN A 234 13.29 -14.12 -2.99
CA GLN A 234 12.37 -15.15 -2.54
C GLN A 234 11.71 -15.82 -3.75
N VAL A 235 11.68 -17.15 -3.73
CA VAL A 235 11.00 -17.99 -4.74
C VAL A 235 10.21 -19.08 -4.04
N ASN A 236 9.18 -19.61 -4.69
CA ASN A 236 8.43 -20.77 -4.19
C ASN A 236 8.67 -22.05 -4.99
N PHE A 237 9.77 -22.11 -5.74
CA PHE A 237 10.18 -23.25 -6.53
C PHE A 237 11.68 -23.50 -6.33
N SER A 238 12.11 -24.74 -6.53
CA SER A 238 13.50 -25.13 -6.37
C SER A 238 14.34 -24.62 -7.54
N VAL A 239 15.28 -23.69 -7.27
CA VAL A 239 16.28 -23.22 -8.24
C VAL A 239 17.63 -23.02 -7.57
N GLY A 240 18.63 -23.78 -8.03
CA GLY A 240 19.97 -23.74 -7.48
C GLY A 240 19.96 -23.97 -5.96
N GLU A 241 20.65 -23.10 -5.23
CA GLU A 241 20.72 -23.11 -3.75
C GLU A 241 19.61 -22.28 -3.08
N SER A 242 18.68 -21.70 -3.84
CA SER A 242 17.65 -20.83 -3.26
C SER A 242 16.59 -21.65 -2.52
N LEU A 243 16.34 -21.30 -1.25
CA LEU A 243 15.31 -21.94 -0.46
C LEU A 243 13.92 -21.51 -0.94
N SER A 244 13.10 -22.50 -1.30
CA SER A 244 11.67 -22.29 -1.60
C SER A 244 10.94 -21.78 -0.36
N VAL A 245 10.07 -20.79 -0.53
CA VAL A 245 9.24 -20.22 0.54
C VAL A 245 7.75 -20.31 0.20
N ASP A 246 6.95 -20.68 1.20
CA ASP A 246 5.48 -20.70 1.07
C ASP A 246 4.88 -19.29 1.10
N LYS A 247 5.65 -18.30 1.58
CA LYS A 247 5.16 -16.94 1.79
C LYS A 247 6.16 -15.91 1.33
N ILE A 248 5.72 -15.08 0.40
CA ILE A 248 6.51 -13.99 -0.18
C ILE A 248 6.07 -12.66 0.41
N THR A 249 7.04 -11.81 0.71
CA THR A 249 6.78 -10.48 1.28
C THR A 249 7.06 -9.39 0.26
N PHE A 250 6.03 -8.67 -0.18
CA PHE A 250 6.18 -7.58 -1.15
C PHE A 250 5.53 -6.30 -0.63
N CYS A 251 6.31 -5.22 -0.53
CA CYS A 251 5.85 -3.88 -0.16
C CYS A 251 4.98 -3.81 1.11
N GLY A 252 5.30 -4.65 2.10
CA GLY A 252 4.58 -4.71 3.37
C GLY A 252 3.33 -5.60 3.39
N HIS A 253 3.10 -6.35 2.32
CA HIS A 253 2.15 -7.45 2.20
C HIS A 253 2.87 -8.80 2.31
N VAL A 254 2.16 -9.82 2.79
CA VAL A 254 2.60 -11.22 2.80
C VAL A 254 1.61 -12.01 1.98
N ILE A 255 2.07 -12.64 0.91
CA ILE A 255 1.27 -13.43 -0.03
C ILE A 255 1.60 -14.89 0.23
N ASP A 256 0.58 -15.70 0.48
CA ASP A 256 0.69 -17.15 0.52
C ASP A 256 0.73 -17.68 -0.92
N THR A 257 1.80 -18.37 -1.29
CA THR A 257 2.02 -18.76 -2.68
C THR A 257 1.15 -19.93 -3.11
N CYS A 258 0.56 -20.66 -2.16
CA CYS A 258 -0.36 -21.76 -2.41
C CYS A 258 -1.82 -21.28 -2.46
N THR A 259 -2.23 -20.43 -1.50
CA THR A 259 -3.63 -20.01 -1.38
C THR A 259 -3.94 -18.66 -2.01
N LEU A 260 -2.92 -17.89 -2.38
CA LEU A 260 -3.00 -16.48 -2.80
C LEU A 260 -3.58 -15.53 -1.74
N GLU A 261 -3.79 -16.02 -0.52
CA GLU A 261 -4.27 -15.19 0.57
C GLU A 261 -3.21 -14.13 0.91
N VAL A 262 -3.67 -12.90 1.19
CA VAL A 262 -2.80 -11.76 1.42
C VAL A 262 -3.04 -11.15 2.79
N THR A 263 -1.96 -10.95 3.54
CA THR A 263 -1.98 -10.35 4.88
C THR A 263 -0.95 -9.24 5.03
N GLY A 264 -1.02 -8.49 6.13
CA GLY A 264 -0.03 -7.48 6.45
C GLY A 264 1.27 -8.08 6.98
N ASP A 265 2.41 -7.51 6.54
CA ASP A 265 3.70 -7.84 7.14
C ASP A 265 3.89 -7.14 8.48
N TYR A 266 3.99 -7.96 9.53
CA TYR A 266 4.28 -7.58 10.90
C TYR A 266 5.68 -8.03 11.38
N LYS A 267 6.50 -8.70 10.54
CA LYS A 267 7.86 -9.16 10.90
C LYS A 267 8.73 -8.03 11.40
N ARG A 268 8.55 -6.82 10.85
CA ARG A 268 9.30 -5.62 11.27
C ARG A 268 9.13 -5.22 12.74
N TYR A 269 8.09 -5.70 13.43
CA TYR A 269 7.83 -5.41 14.84
C TYR A 269 8.44 -6.47 15.77
N LYS A 270 8.71 -7.68 15.26
CA LYS A 270 9.20 -8.81 16.04
C LYS A 270 10.47 -8.44 16.82
N GLY A 271 10.45 -8.59 18.14
CA GLY A 271 11.61 -8.33 19.00
C GLY A 271 12.05 -6.87 19.11
N LYS A 272 11.19 -5.91 18.71
CA LYS A 272 11.50 -4.48 18.81
C LYS A 272 10.57 -3.79 19.80
N GLU A 273 11.10 -2.78 20.48
CA GLU A 273 10.27 -1.85 21.23
C GLU A 273 9.38 -1.06 20.27
N ILE A 274 8.06 -1.10 20.49
CA ILE A 274 7.12 -0.53 19.52
C ILE A 274 7.29 0.99 19.38
N ALA A 275 7.81 1.66 20.42
CA ALA A 275 8.10 3.10 20.43
C ALA A 275 9.04 3.52 19.28
N TYR A 276 10.06 2.72 18.96
CA TYR A 276 11.00 3.00 17.87
C TYR A 276 10.36 2.92 16.47
N THR A 277 9.13 2.42 16.37
CA THR A 277 8.40 2.40 15.10
C THR A 277 7.60 3.68 14.85
N MET A 278 7.73 4.69 15.73
CA MET A 278 7.01 5.95 15.70
C MET A 278 7.96 7.12 15.95
N ARG A 279 7.65 8.28 15.38
CA ARG A 279 8.31 9.54 15.73
C ARG A 279 7.60 10.17 16.92
N LEU A 280 8.16 9.99 18.11
CA LEU A 280 7.64 10.54 19.36
C LEU A 280 8.46 11.80 19.71
N ASN A 281 7.91 12.97 19.38
CA ASN A 281 8.56 14.26 19.59
C ASN A 281 8.31 14.78 21.03
N ASN A 282 8.90 15.93 21.37
CA ASN A 282 8.62 16.65 22.62
C ASN A 282 7.12 16.94 22.78
N VAL A 283 6.62 16.74 24.00
CA VAL A 283 5.20 16.81 24.33
C VAL A 283 4.92 18.13 25.04
N GLY A 284 4.48 19.15 24.30
CA GLY A 284 4.03 20.42 24.89
C GLY A 284 2.61 20.34 25.48
N HIS A 285 1.67 19.76 24.72
CA HIS A 285 0.27 19.61 25.15
C HIS A 285 -0.15 18.12 25.16
N PRO A 286 -0.05 17.43 26.31
CA PRO A 286 -0.25 15.98 26.42
C PRO A 286 -1.56 15.45 25.83
N GLY A 287 -2.69 16.09 26.14
CA GLY A 287 -4.00 15.67 25.66
C GLY A 287 -4.17 15.84 24.14
N LYS A 288 -3.69 16.97 23.59
CA LYS A 288 -3.70 17.25 22.15
C LYS A 288 -2.78 16.27 21.40
N PHE A 289 -1.57 16.08 21.90
CA PHE A 289 -0.60 15.13 21.36
C PHE A 289 -1.16 13.70 21.33
N LEU A 290 -1.71 13.23 22.45
CA LEU A 290 -2.31 11.89 22.51
C LEU A 290 -3.45 11.75 21.50
N ARG A 291 -4.35 12.74 21.40
CA ARG A 291 -5.48 12.73 20.45
C ARG A 291 -5.00 12.65 19.01
N GLU A 292 -4.09 13.54 18.60
CA GLU A 292 -3.59 13.63 17.23
C GLU A 292 -2.82 12.37 16.83
N ARG A 293 -1.93 11.88 17.70
CA ARG A 293 -1.20 10.64 17.44
C ARG A 293 -2.12 9.42 17.39
N SER A 294 -3.14 9.36 18.24
CA SER A 294 -4.12 8.28 18.22
C SER A 294 -4.99 8.27 16.97
N CYS A 295 -5.25 9.42 16.33
CA CYS A 295 -5.92 9.47 15.04
C CYS A 295 -5.15 8.72 13.95
N LEU A 296 -3.81 8.76 13.98
CA LEU A 296 -2.96 8.07 13.00
C LEU A 296 -2.96 6.54 13.17
N LEU A 297 -3.44 6.03 14.31
CA LEU A 297 -3.53 4.60 14.58
C LEU A 297 -4.80 3.96 14.01
N ARG A 298 -5.77 4.76 13.55
CA ARG A 298 -7.09 4.29 13.12
C ARG A 298 -6.96 3.51 11.81
N GLY A 299 -7.03 2.18 11.89
CA GLY A 299 -6.89 1.29 10.72
C GLY A 299 -5.46 1.22 10.16
N LEU A 300 -4.46 1.48 11.01
CA LEU A 300 -3.05 1.27 10.71
C LEU A 300 -2.81 -0.18 10.28
N LYS A 301 -2.05 -0.38 9.19
CA LYS A 301 -1.72 -1.72 8.65
C LYS A 301 -2.95 -2.58 8.27
N LEU A 302 -4.14 -1.98 8.18
CA LEU A 302 -5.33 -2.62 7.63
C LEU A 302 -5.53 -2.13 6.20
N ASP A 303 -5.05 -2.89 5.23
CA ASP A 303 -5.25 -2.62 3.81
C ASP A 303 -6.58 -3.24 3.34
N PRO A 304 -7.33 -2.61 2.42
CA PRO A 304 -8.54 -3.21 1.84
C PRO A 304 -8.32 -4.60 1.26
N LEU A 305 -7.12 -4.91 0.75
CA LEU A 305 -6.78 -6.23 0.22
C LEU A 305 -6.97 -7.34 1.26
N TYR A 306 -6.70 -7.06 2.54
CA TYR A 306 -6.85 -8.03 3.64
C TYR A 306 -8.30 -8.25 4.06
N LEU A 307 -9.22 -7.42 3.56
CA LEU A 307 -10.64 -7.46 3.87
C LEU A 307 -11.47 -8.03 2.70
N ASP A 308 -10.83 -8.28 1.55
CA ASP A 308 -11.50 -8.81 0.37
C ASP A 308 -11.77 -10.30 0.54
N GLY A 309 -13.05 -10.65 0.68
CA GLY A 309 -13.50 -12.03 0.86
C GLY A 309 -13.35 -12.92 -0.39
N ARG A 310 -13.00 -12.35 -1.54
CA ARG A 310 -12.69 -13.12 -2.77
C ARG A 310 -11.26 -13.63 -2.77
N ILE A 311 -10.38 -12.94 -2.02
CA ILE A 311 -8.94 -13.24 -1.94
C ILE A 311 -8.65 -13.99 -0.64
N ASN A 312 -9.28 -13.57 0.46
CA ASN A 312 -8.99 -14.09 1.78
C ASN A 312 -10.19 -14.82 2.35
N ARG A 313 -9.96 -15.98 2.98
CA ARG A 313 -11.01 -16.66 3.74
C ARG A 313 -11.43 -15.81 4.94
N GLN A 314 -12.66 -16.00 5.37
CA GLN A 314 -13.29 -15.19 6.41
C GLN A 314 -12.50 -15.13 7.72
N SER A 315 -11.98 -16.26 8.21
CA SER A 315 -11.18 -16.29 9.44
C SER A 315 -9.87 -15.49 9.33
N LEU A 316 -9.27 -15.41 8.13
CA LEU A 316 -8.09 -14.59 7.90
C LEU A 316 -8.41 -13.10 7.84
N VAL A 317 -9.57 -12.74 7.27
CA VAL A 317 -10.09 -11.37 7.29
C VAL A 317 -10.30 -10.89 8.74
N LEU A 318 -10.95 -11.72 9.58
CA LEU A 318 -11.14 -11.42 11.00
C LEU A 318 -9.80 -11.28 11.74
N GLN A 319 -8.86 -12.19 11.48
CA GLN A 319 -7.51 -12.13 12.06
C GLN A 319 -6.76 -10.86 11.63
N SER A 320 -6.93 -10.40 10.39
CA SER A 320 -6.28 -9.19 9.88
C SER A 320 -6.80 -7.93 10.56
N VAL A 321 -8.12 -7.84 10.79
CA VAL A 321 -8.74 -6.78 11.59
C VAL A 321 -8.19 -6.79 13.02
N PHE A 322 -8.16 -7.97 13.64
CA PHE A 322 -7.64 -8.12 15.00
C PHE A 322 -6.16 -7.74 15.10
N ASN A 323 -5.30 -8.21 14.20
CA ASN A 323 -3.87 -7.90 14.18
C ASN A 323 -3.61 -6.40 14.00
N ALA A 324 -4.37 -5.73 13.13
CA ALA A 324 -4.28 -4.28 12.96
C ALA A 324 -4.68 -3.54 14.24
N ALA A 325 -5.78 -3.95 14.89
CA ALA A 325 -6.21 -3.37 16.16
C ALA A 325 -5.22 -3.62 17.31
N VAL A 326 -4.59 -4.80 17.36
CA VAL A 326 -3.53 -5.12 18.34
C VAL A 326 -2.35 -4.17 18.14
N LEU A 327 -1.86 -3.99 16.91
CA LEU A 327 -0.79 -3.02 16.63
C LEU A 327 -1.16 -1.60 17.10
N SER A 328 -2.40 -1.17 16.87
CA SER A 328 -2.90 0.12 17.37
C SER A 328 -2.92 0.19 18.88
N ALA A 329 -3.24 -0.91 19.58
CA ALA A 329 -3.18 -0.97 21.05
C ALA A 329 -1.74 -0.87 21.59
N PHE A 330 -0.78 -1.55 20.96
CA PHE A 330 0.64 -1.44 21.30
C PHE A 330 1.16 0.00 21.11
N ARG A 331 0.85 0.62 19.97
CA ARG A 331 1.27 2.00 19.70
C ARG A 331 0.61 3.01 20.62
N LEU A 332 -0.67 2.82 20.94
CA LEU A 332 -1.35 3.68 21.93
C LEU A 332 -0.66 3.59 23.29
N HIS A 333 -0.32 2.38 23.75
CA HIS A 333 0.42 2.19 25.00
C HIS A 333 1.75 2.93 25.01
N ALA A 334 2.54 2.82 23.92
CA ALA A 334 3.82 3.53 23.81
C ALA A 334 3.66 5.06 23.77
N ILE A 335 2.66 5.59 23.04
CA ILE A 335 2.36 7.02 23.04
C ILE A 335 2.02 7.48 24.46
N ILE A 336 1.16 6.73 25.16
CA ILE A 336 0.77 7.06 26.54
C ILE A 336 1.99 7.06 27.46
N ARG A 337 2.86 6.05 27.37
CA ARG A 337 4.11 5.96 28.15
C ARG A 337 5.07 7.12 27.89
N HIS A 338 5.16 7.58 26.64
CA HIS A 338 5.97 8.74 26.26
C HIS A 338 5.36 10.06 26.74
N THR A 339 4.04 10.14 26.73
CA THR A 339 3.29 11.36 27.04
C THR A 339 3.17 11.60 28.55
N PHE A 340 3.02 10.54 29.34
CA PHE A 340 2.76 10.63 30.78
C PHE A 340 3.75 9.79 31.58
N THR A 341 4.51 10.44 32.45
CA THR A 341 5.42 9.79 33.41
C THR A 341 4.67 8.88 34.39
N SER A 342 3.47 9.29 34.82
CA SER A 342 2.52 8.44 35.57
C SER A 342 1.10 8.51 35.01
N LEU A 343 0.44 7.35 34.83
CA LEU A 343 -0.98 7.29 34.47
C LEU A 343 -1.92 7.60 35.63
N SER A 344 -1.46 7.63 36.88
CA SER A 344 -2.29 8.18 37.96
C SER A 344 -2.65 9.65 37.70
N ARG A 345 -1.88 10.33 36.85
CA ARG A 345 -2.14 11.71 36.36
C ARG A 345 -2.80 11.76 34.98
N ALA A 346 -2.97 10.63 34.29
CA ALA A 346 -3.60 10.60 32.97
C ALA A 346 -5.11 10.39 33.11
N ASN A 347 -5.90 11.23 32.45
CA ASN A 347 -7.36 11.10 32.42
C ASN A 347 -7.75 9.80 31.67
N GLN A 348 -7.99 8.71 32.41
CA GLN A 348 -8.32 7.40 31.84
C GLN A 348 -9.64 7.41 31.06
N TRP A 349 -10.60 8.28 31.42
CA TRP A 349 -11.82 8.49 30.64
C TRP A 349 -11.53 9.08 29.26
N PHE A 350 -10.58 10.02 29.17
CA PHE A 350 -10.12 10.56 27.90
C PHE A 350 -9.48 9.48 27.02
N VAL A 351 -8.66 8.60 27.60
CA VAL A 351 -8.08 7.45 26.89
C VAL A 351 -9.17 6.49 26.41
N LEU A 352 -10.18 6.20 27.24
CA LEU A 352 -11.31 5.35 26.86
C LEU A 352 -12.09 5.94 25.68
N ARG A 353 -12.32 7.25 25.66
CA ARG A 353 -12.95 7.96 24.51
C ARG A 353 -12.11 7.81 23.24
N ILE A 354 -10.78 7.89 23.36
CA ILE A 354 -9.86 7.66 22.24
C ILE A 354 -9.98 6.22 21.71
N ILE A 355 -10.02 5.23 22.60
CA ILE A 355 -10.18 3.81 22.21
C ILE A 355 -11.53 3.60 21.53
N ALA A 356 -12.62 4.14 22.08
CA ALA A 356 -13.95 4.05 21.47
C ALA A 356 -13.99 4.71 20.08
N ALA A 357 -13.38 5.89 19.92
CA ALA A 357 -13.28 6.56 18.63
C ALA A 357 -12.42 5.76 17.62
N SER A 358 -11.35 5.13 18.09
CA SER A 358 -10.50 4.22 17.30
C SER A 358 -11.31 3.03 16.78
N ALA A 359 -12.06 2.36 17.66
CA ALA A 359 -12.92 1.22 17.32
C ALA A 359 -14.01 1.59 16.31
N SER A 360 -14.75 2.69 16.52
CA SER A 360 -15.77 3.15 15.57
C SER A 360 -15.19 3.62 14.23
N SER A 361 -13.95 4.13 14.21
CA SER A 361 -13.29 4.53 12.96
C SER A 361 -12.80 3.33 12.18
N LEU A 362 -12.22 2.33 12.85
CA LEU A 362 -11.79 1.09 12.22
C LEU A 362 -12.99 0.33 11.66
N ALA A 363 -14.06 0.20 12.45
CA ALA A 363 -15.29 -0.45 12.01
C ALA A 363 -15.93 0.22 10.79
N ARG A 364 -15.97 1.56 10.73
CA ARG A 364 -16.41 2.30 9.52
C ARG A 364 -15.52 2.02 8.31
N LYS A 365 -14.19 1.99 8.50
CA LYS A 365 -13.25 1.67 7.42
C LYS A 365 -13.47 0.25 6.89
N VAL A 366 -13.71 -0.69 7.79
CA VAL A 366 -14.01 -2.08 7.48
C VAL A 366 -15.30 -2.18 6.68
N VAL A 367 -16.42 -1.63 7.19
CA VAL A 367 -17.71 -1.65 6.48
C VAL A 367 -17.59 -1.01 5.10
N LYS A 368 -16.90 0.14 4.98
CA LYS A 368 -16.68 0.77 3.68
C LYS A 368 -15.89 -0.12 2.71
N ALA A 369 -14.90 -0.86 3.20
CA ALA A 369 -14.12 -1.77 2.37
C ALA A 369 -14.88 -3.06 2.01
N THR A 370 -15.81 -3.51 2.87
CA THR A 370 -16.60 -4.73 2.68
C THR A 370 -17.97 -4.49 2.07
N GLN A 371 -18.36 -3.25 1.76
CA GLN A 371 -19.62 -2.90 1.10
C GLN A 371 -19.84 -3.65 -0.22
N ALA A 372 -18.76 -3.92 -0.97
CA ALA A 372 -18.81 -4.71 -2.20
C ALA A 372 -18.97 -6.22 -1.98
N PHE A 373 -18.91 -6.69 -0.72
CA PHE A 373 -18.87 -8.11 -0.33
C PHE A 373 -19.93 -8.38 0.76
N PRO A 374 -21.22 -8.49 0.39
CA PRO A 374 -22.33 -8.50 1.33
C PRO A 374 -22.41 -9.74 2.26
N ALA A 375 -21.61 -10.79 2.02
CA ALA A 375 -21.64 -12.05 2.80
C ALA A 375 -20.59 -12.14 3.93
N THR A 376 -20.12 -11.01 4.48
CA THR A 376 -19.10 -11.05 5.54
C THR A 376 -19.73 -11.03 6.95
N LEU A 377 -19.28 -11.91 7.85
CA LEU A 377 -19.58 -11.83 9.31
C LEU A 377 -19.10 -10.51 9.95
N LEU A 378 -18.40 -9.67 9.17
CA LEU A 378 -17.70 -8.49 9.63
C LEU A 378 -18.58 -7.24 9.55
N THR A 379 -19.61 -7.22 10.40
CA THR A 379 -20.46 -6.05 10.60
C THR A 379 -19.70 -4.92 11.31
N PHE A 380 -20.31 -3.72 11.37
CA PHE A 380 -19.78 -2.61 12.17
C PHE A 380 -19.52 -3.03 13.63
N HIS A 381 -20.48 -3.74 14.24
CA HIS A 381 -20.39 -4.18 15.63
C HIS A 381 -19.34 -5.29 15.81
N ALA A 382 -19.21 -6.22 14.87
CA ALA A 382 -18.16 -7.26 14.90
C ALA A 382 -16.74 -6.66 14.83
N ALA A 383 -16.51 -5.72 13.90
CA ALA A 383 -15.22 -5.04 13.76
C ALA A 383 -14.89 -4.17 14.99
N ARG A 384 -15.92 -3.53 15.57
CA ARG A 384 -15.79 -2.73 16.79
C ARG A 384 -15.47 -3.61 18.00
N TRP A 385 -16.13 -4.76 18.14
CA TRP A 385 -15.87 -5.76 19.17
C TRP A 385 -14.43 -6.29 19.08
N LEU A 386 -13.96 -6.69 17.89
CA LEU A 386 -12.57 -7.11 17.68
C LEU A 386 -11.57 -6.05 18.12
N THR A 387 -11.88 -4.79 17.85
CA THR A 387 -11.02 -3.68 18.27
C THR A 387 -10.97 -3.57 19.78
N PHE A 388 -12.11 -3.60 20.47
CA PHE A 388 -12.13 -3.59 21.94
C PHE A 388 -11.39 -4.79 22.53
N LYS A 389 -11.54 -5.98 21.94
CA LYS A 389 -10.86 -7.20 22.38
C LYS A 389 -9.35 -7.06 22.25
N ALA A 390 -8.86 -6.47 21.15
CA ALA A 390 -7.44 -6.21 20.96
C ALA A 390 -6.86 -5.24 22.00
N TYR A 391 -7.57 -4.14 22.29
CA TYR A 391 -7.17 -3.20 23.34
C TYR A 391 -7.21 -3.86 24.72
N TYR A 392 -8.23 -4.65 25.03
CA TYR A 392 -8.33 -5.40 26.28
C TYR A 392 -7.13 -6.33 26.46
N VAL A 393 -6.87 -7.21 25.49
CA VAL A 393 -5.78 -8.20 25.55
C VAL A 393 -4.41 -7.53 25.74
N LYS A 394 -4.13 -6.39 25.09
CA LYS A 394 -2.85 -5.67 25.29
C LYS A 394 -2.81 -4.92 26.62
N LEU A 395 -3.84 -4.16 26.96
CA LEU A 395 -3.82 -3.27 28.13
C LEU A 395 -3.95 -4.03 29.46
N SER A 396 -4.61 -5.20 29.48
CA SER A 396 -4.70 -6.06 30.67
C SER A 396 -3.34 -6.57 31.15
N ARG A 397 -2.35 -6.69 30.25
CA ARG A 397 -0.95 -7.00 30.62
C ARG A 397 -0.28 -5.90 31.44
N HIS A 398 -0.86 -4.71 31.45
CA HIS A 398 -0.45 -3.54 32.21
C HIS A 398 -1.56 -3.13 33.17
N GLY A 399 -2.24 -4.11 33.77
CA GLY A 399 -3.47 -3.92 34.56
C GLY A 399 -3.34 -2.95 35.73
N SER A 400 -2.18 -2.90 36.39
CA SER A 400 -1.87 -1.89 37.43
C SER A 400 -1.98 -0.46 36.90
N ARG A 401 -1.68 -0.25 35.62
CA ARG A 401 -1.67 1.05 34.93
C ARG A 401 -3.01 1.41 34.28
N TYR A 402 -3.79 0.42 33.86
CA TYR A 402 -5.02 0.60 33.08
C TYR A 402 -6.28 0.02 33.74
N ARG A 403 -6.29 -0.15 35.06
CA ARG A 403 -7.38 -0.83 35.80
C ARG A 403 -8.79 -0.37 35.42
N LEU A 404 -9.04 0.94 35.37
CA LEU A 404 -10.38 1.47 35.00
C LEU A 404 -10.70 1.20 33.53
N ILE A 405 -9.72 1.38 32.64
CA ILE A 405 -9.89 1.13 31.20
C ILE A 405 -10.19 -0.34 30.94
N VAL A 406 -9.47 -1.26 31.57
CA VAL A 406 -9.66 -2.71 31.43
C VAL A 406 -11.07 -3.11 31.85
N ARG A 407 -11.53 -2.69 33.04
CA ARG A 407 -12.90 -2.93 33.51
C ARG A 407 -13.96 -2.36 32.56
N ARG A 408 -13.73 -1.16 32.03
CA ARG A 408 -14.67 -0.54 31.09
C ARG A 408 -14.66 -1.21 29.71
N LEU A 409 -13.53 -1.77 29.28
CA LEU A 409 -13.43 -2.54 28.05
C LEU A 409 -14.21 -3.86 28.15
N GLU A 410 -14.20 -4.53 29.31
CA GLU A 410 -15.04 -5.72 29.56
C GLU A 410 -16.52 -5.39 29.36
N HIS A 411 -17.01 -4.33 30.00
CA HIS A 411 -18.39 -3.88 29.82
C HIS A 411 -18.72 -3.47 28.38
N LEU A 412 -17.76 -2.84 27.66
CA LEU A 412 -17.94 -2.49 26.25
C LEU A 412 -17.99 -3.73 25.34
N LEU A 413 -17.25 -4.78 25.67
CA LEU A 413 -17.29 -6.06 24.96
C LEU A 413 -18.64 -6.76 25.16
N GLU A 414 -19.14 -6.82 26.39
CA GLU A 414 -20.47 -7.36 26.73
C GLU A 414 -21.61 -6.56 26.08
N ARG A 415 -21.48 -5.24 26.03
CA ARG A 415 -22.48 -4.40 25.36
C ARG A 415 -22.45 -4.60 23.85
N ASN A 416 -21.26 -4.63 23.24
CA ASN A 416 -21.15 -4.82 21.78
C ASN A 416 -21.56 -6.23 21.34
N SER A 417 -21.36 -7.26 22.17
CA SER A 417 -21.74 -8.63 21.81
C SER A 417 -23.25 -8.80 21.60
N ARG A 418 -24.08 -7.98 22.26
CA ARG A 418 -25.55 -7.96 22.06
C ARG A 418 -25.96 -7.54 20.65
N ASP A 419 -25.13 -6.73 19.98
CA ASP A 419 -25.38 -6.25 18.62
C ASP A 419 -24.66 -7.09 17.54
N VAL A 420 -23.99 -8.17 17.95
CA VAL A 420 -23.29 -9.10 17.05
C VAL A 420 -24.09 -10.40 16.99
N HIS A 421 -24.35 -10.90 15.78
CA HIS A 421 -25.03 -12.18 15.59
C HIS A 421 -24.31 -13.31 16.36
N ARG A 422 -25.06 -14.21 17.00
CA ARG A 422 -24.51 -15.24 17.90
C ARG A 422 -23.42 -16.09 17.25
N ASP A 423 -23.64 -16.54 16.02
CA ASP A 423 -22.66 -17.35 15.28
C ASP A 423 -21.41 -16.55 14.91
N ALA A 424 -21.59 -15.27 14.56
CA ALA A 424 -20.47 -14.37 14.30
C ALA A 424 -19.63 -14.21 15.58
N LEU A 425 -20.28 -13.96 16.72
CA LEU A 425 -19.61 -13.78 18.01
C LEU A 425 -18.76 -15.00 18.39
N LYS A 426 -19.28 -16.22 18.21
CA LYS A 426 -18.52 -17.46 18.47
C LYS A 426 -17.23 -17.51 17.65
N VAL A 427 -17.30 -17.18 16.36
CA VAL A 427 -16.11 -17.13 15.48
C VAL A 427 -15.14 -16.01 15.90
N LEU A 428 -15.63 -14.86 16.36
CA LEU A 428 -14.79 -13.78 16.88
C LEU A 428 -14.05 -14.21 18.16
N GLU A 429 -14.74 -14.92 19.06
CA GLU A 429 -14.17 -15.45 20.29
C GLU A 429 -13.09 -16.50 20.00
N GLU A 430 -13.37 -17.45 19.09
CA GLU A 430 -12.39 -18.44 18.63
C GLU A 430 -11.15 -17.78 17.99
N THR A 431 -11.35 -16.77 17.13
CA THR A 431 -10.27 -16.01 16.49
C THR A 431 -9.37 -15.32 17.52
N THR A 432 -9.93 -14.88 18.65
CA THR A 432 -9.22 -14.11 19.66
C THR A 432 -8.85 -14.90 20.92
N ALA A 433 -9.20 -16.19 20.99
CA ALA A 433 -9.04 -17.05 22.17
C ALA A 433 -7.58 -17.16 22.64
N LYS A 434 -6.62 -17.19 21.69
CA LYS A 434 -5.18 -17.29 21.98
C LYS A 434 -4.58 -15.98 22.53
N GLY A 435 -5.37 -14.92 22.68
CA GLY A 435 -4.93 -13.62 23.14
C GLY A 435 -4.07 -12.89 22.10
N LEU A 436 -2.86 -12.49 22.49
CA LEU A 436 -1.96 -11.80 21.56
C LEU A 436 -1.49 -12.74 20.44
N PRO A 437 -1.57 -12.32 19.16
CA PRO A 437 -0.98 -13.08 18.07
C PRO A 437 0.53 -13.28 18.31
N HIS A 438 1.07 -14.42 17.89
CA HIS A 438 2.45 -14.85 18.20
C HIS A 438 3.50 -13.74 17.96
N ILE A 439 3.40 -13.05 16.82
CA ILE A 439 4.35 -11.99 16.43
C ILE A 439 4.39 -10.80 17.41
N PHE A 440 3.28 -10.55 18.12
CA PHE A 440 3.15 -9.47 19.09
C PHE A 440 3.52 -9.89 20.52
N LYS A 441 3.64 -11.19 20.82
CA LYS A 441 3.98 -11.68 22.17
C LYS A 441 5.38 -11.23 22.62
N ILE A 442 6.30 -11.08 21.67
CA ILE A 442 7.68 -10.67 21.89
C ILE A 442 7.95 -9.21 21.50
N VAL A 443 6.88 -8.43 21.28
CA VAL A 443 6.99 -6.97 21.11
C VAL A 443 6.94 -6.34 22.50
N THR A 444 7.88 -5.46 22.80
CA THR A 444 7.94 -4.73 24.07
C THR A 444 7.16 -3.42 24.01
#